data_AF-A0A4S0MUV6-F1
#
_entry.id   AF-A0A4S0MUV6-F1
#
_cell.length_a   1.000
_cell.length_b   1.000
_cell.length_c   1.000
_cell.angle_alpha   90.00
_cell.angle_beta   90.00
_cell.angle_gamma   90.00
#
_symmetry.space_group_name_H-M   'P 1'
#
loop_
_entity.id
_entity.type
_entity.pdbx_description
1 polymer ?
#
loop_
_entity_poly.entity_id
_entity_poly.type
_entity_poly.pdbx_seq_one_letter_code
_entity_poly.pdbx_strand_id
1 'polypeptide(L)' 'MASAPLISVLLPVYNAEPYVAAAIQSILRQDHGRLEVIA' A
#
# COMPACT_ATOMS: atom_id res chain seq x y z
N MET A 1 -9.90 -2.01 20.04
CA MET A 1 -8.63 -2.65 19.61
C MET A 1 -8.62 -2.62 18.10
N ALA A 2 -7.58 -2.08 17.45
CA ALA A 2 -7.50 -2.12 16.00
C ALA A 2 -7.27 -3.58 15.58
N SER A 3 -8.14 -4.11 14.72
CA SER A 3 -7.94 -5.45 14.14
C SER A 3 -6.69 -5.46 13.28
N ALA A 4 -5.86 -6.50 13.38
CA ALA A 4 -4.68 -6.67 12.54
C ALA A 4 -5.03 -6.50 11.04
N PRO A 5 -4.09 -6.00 10.21
CA PRO A 5 -4.28 -5.94 8.77
C PRO A 5 -4.63 -7.34 8.25
N LEU A 6 -5.59 -7.41 7.33
CA LEU A 6 -5.95 -8.65 6.65
C LEU A 6 -5.02 -8.91 5.46
N ILE A 7 -4.48 -7.83 4.89
CA ILE A 7 -3.71 -7.84 3.65
C ILE A 7 -2.44 -7.02 3.88
N SER A 8 -1.29 -7.57 3.51
CA SER A 8 -0.02 -6.85 3.46
C SER A 8 0.43 -6.74 2.01
N VAL A 9 0.62 -5.51 1.52
CA VAL A 9 1.10 -5.24 0.16
C VAL A 9 2.59 -4.93 0.22
N LEU A 10 3.40 -5.80 -0.38
CA LEU A 10 4.83 -5.57 -0.55
C LEU A 10 5.07 -4.78 -1.86
N LEU A 11 5.67 -3.59 -1.75
CA LEU A 11 5.95 -2.69 -2.86
C LEU A 11 7.45 -2.38 -2.93
N PRO A 12 8.29 -3.25 -3.52
CA PRO A 12 9.70 -2.94 -3.67
C PRO A 12 9.91 -1.72 -4.56
N VAL A 13 10.67 -0.73 -4.07
CA VAL A 13 10.94 0.53 -4.79
C VAL A 13 12.41 0.66 -5.16
N TYR A 14 12.70 0.91 -6.44
CA TYR A 14 14.02 1.31 -6.92
C TYR A 14 13.86 2.32 -8.07
N ASN A 15 14.41 3.53 -7.91
CA ASN A 15 14.34 4.64 -8.87
C ASN A 15 12.92 4.92 -9.43
N ALA A 16 11.87 4.70 -8.64
CA ALA A 16 10.48 4.83 -9.07
C ALA A 16 9.83 6.15 -8.64
N GLU A 17 10.62 7.21 -8.40
CA GLU A 17 10.15 8.55 -8.02
C GLU A 17 8.91 9.03 -8.80
N PRO A 18 8.84 8.93 -10.15
CA PRO A 18 7.67 9.39 -10.89
C PRO A 18 6.39 8.56 -10.66
N TYR A 19 6.48 7.35 -10.11
CA TYR A 19 5.38 6.39 -10.03
C TYR A 19 4.99 5.97 -8.62
N VAL A 20 5.92 6.04 -7.65
CA VAL A 20 5.72 5.50 -6.30
C VAL A 20 4.54 6.14 -5.59
N ALA A 21 4.34 7.45 -5.75
CA ALA A 21 3.20 8.15 -5.18
C ALA A 21 1.88 7.65 -5.78
N ALA A 22 1.79 7.53 -7.11
CA ALA A 22 0.60 7.04 -7.78
C ALA A 22 0.29 5.58 -7.40
N ALA A 23 1.31 4.73 -7.26
CA ALA A 23 1.17 3.35 -6.84
C ALA A 23 0.62 3.23 -5.41
N ILE A 24 1.20 3.97 -4.46
CA ILE A 24 0.70 4.01 -3.07
C ILE A 24 -0.75 4.52 -3.04
N GLN A 25 -1.06 5.59 -3.77
CA GLN A 25 -2.43 6.12 -3.84
C GLN A 25 -3.42 5.11 -4.44
N SER A 26 -2.99 4.30 -5.41
CA SER A 26 -3.80 3.22 -5.95
C SER A 26 -4.05 2.12 -4.91
N ILE A 27 -3.02 1.70 -4.19
CA ILE A 27 -3.10 0.67 -3.14
C ILE A 27 -3.96 1.12 -1.96
N LEU A 28 -3.96 2.41 -1.61
CA LEU A 28 -4.79 2.91 -0.50
C LEU A 28 -6.27 3.09 -0.87
N ARG A 29 -6.62 3.16 -2.17
CA ARG A 29 -8.01 3.27 -2.66
C ARG A 29 -8.65 1.91 -2.91
N GLN A 30 -8.63 1.02 -1.92
CA GLN A 30 -9.35 -0.25 -1.98
C GLN A 30 -10.66 -0.14 -1.22
N ASP A 31 -11.69 -0.87 -1.66
CA ASP A 31 -12.97 -0.96 -0.94
C ASP A 31 -12.79 -1.62 0.45
N HIS A 32 -11.70 -2.37 0.65
CA HIS A 32 -11.34 -2.98 1.91
C HIS A 32 -10.18 -2.24 2.60
N GLY A 33 -10.46 -1.54 3.70
CA GLY A 33 -9.49 -0.66 4.37
C GLY A 33 -8.50 -1.33 5.34
N ARG A 34 -8.60 -2.63 5.63
CA ARG A 34 -7.69 -3.32 6.56
C ARG A 34 -6.45 -3.86 5.84
N LEU A 35 -5.65 -2.96 5.30
CA LEU A 35 -4.39 -3.29 4.64
C LEU A 35 -3.23 -2.47 5.19
N GLU A 36 -2.02 -2.98 4.99
CA GLU A 36 -0.78 -2.25 5.19
C GLU A 36 0.06 -2.27 3.90
N VAL A 37 0.91 -1.25 3.73
CA VAL A 37 1.85 -1.14 2.61
C VAL A 37 3.26 -1.16 3.18
N ILE A 38 4.08 -2.08 2.69
CA ILE A 38 5.50 -2.23 3.05
C ILE A 38 6.29 -1.91 1.79
N ALA A 39 6.85 -0.71 1.72
CA ALA A 39 7.54 -0.17 0.54
C ALA A 39 9.06 -0.09 0.73
#